data_AF-A0A925XNX7-F1
#
_entry.id   AF-A0A925XNX7-F1
#
_cell.length_a   1.000
_cell.length_b   1.000
_cell.length_c   1.000
_cell.angle_alpha   90.00
_cell.angle_beta   90.00
_cell.angle_gamma   90.00
#
_symmetry.space_group_name_H-M   'P 1'
#
loop_
_entity.id
_entity.type
_entity.pdbx_description
1 polymer ?
#
loop_
_entity_poly.entity_id
_entity_poly.type
_entity_poly.pdbx_seq_one_letter_code
_entity_poly.pdbx_strand_id
1 'polypeptide(L)' 'MRRAFATANAESMNLFALQSLMQHKSLETTKGYVNMARQLNRPVQNLFVPTLRRRGDGNDSDVTGEKQRLAK' A
#
# COMPACT_ATOMS: atom_id res chain seq x y z
N MET A 1 -6.55 -1.43 -15.83
CA MET A 1 -5.84 -1.66 -14.54
C MET A 1 -6.12 -3.06 -13.97
N ARG A 2 -5.91 -4.15 -14.73
CA ARG A 2 -6.24 -5.51 -14.27
C ARG A 2 -5.16 -6.12 -13.35
N ARG A 3 -3.89 -5.81 -13.63
CA ARG A 3 -2.73 -6.31 -12.88
C ARG A 3 -2.60 -5.69 -11.50
N ALA A 4 -2.69 -4.36 -11.42
CA ALA A 4 -2.68 -3.64 -10.14
C ALA A 4 -3.81 -4.11 -9.21
N PHE A 5 -5.01 -4.33 -9.76
CA PHE A 5 -6.13 -4.90 -9.03
C PHE A 5 -5.81 -6.30 -8.48
N ALA A 6 -5.25 -7.19 -9.30
CA ALA A 6 -4.87 -8.54 -8.89
C ALA A 6 -3.87 -8.52 -7.73
N THR A 7 -2.80 -7.75 -7.87
CA THR A 7 -1.71 -7.65 -6.89
C THR A 7 -2.19 -7.03 -5.59
N ALA A 8 -3.01 -5.98 -5.63
CA ALA A 8 -3.54 -5.32 -4.43
C ALA A 8 -4.53 -6.19 -3.64
N ASN A 9 -5.29 -7.07 -4.31
CA ASN A 9 -6.30 -7.93 -3.68
C ASN A 9 -5.81 -9.36 -3.43
N ALA A 10 -4.55 -9.66 -3.78
CA ALA A 10 -3.99 -11.00 -3.67
C ALA A 10 -3.91 -11.53 -2.22
N GLU A 11 -3.82 -10.64 -1.22
CA GLU A 11 -3.76 -11.01 0.20
C GLU A 11 -5.13 -11.08 0.86
N SER A 12 -6.12 -10.35 0.34
CA SER A 12 -7.46 -10.27 0.91
C SER A 12 -8.41 -11.34 0.40
N MET A 13 -8.02 -12.10 -0.64
CA MET A 13 -8.89 -13.06 -1.30
C MET A 13 -8.24 -14.45 -1.44
N ASN A 14 -9.09 -15.49 -1.43
CA ASN A 14 -8.67 -16.82 -1.83
C ASN A 14 -8.24 -16.84 -3.31
N LEU A 15 -7.18 -17.60 -3.62
CA LEU A 15 -6.62 -17.77 -4.97
C LEU A 15 -7.68 -18.14 -6.04
N PHE A 16 -8.60 -19.04 -5.73
CA PHE A 16 -9.65 -19.47 -6.67
C PHE A 16 -10.75 -18.42 -6.84
N ALA A 17 -11.10 -17.70 -5.77
CA ALA A 17 -12.04 -16.58 -5.83
C ALA A 17 -11.46 -15.46 -6.71
N LEU A 18 -10.17 -15.16 -6.53
CA LEU A 18 -9.46 -14.20 -7.36
C LEU A 18 -9.38 -14.67 -8.83
N GLN A 19 -9.09 -15.94 -9.09
CA GLN A 19 -9.07 -16.50 -10.44
C GLN A 19 -10.43 -16.35 -11.15
N SER A 20 -11.53 -16.68 -10.46
CA SER A 20 -12.89 -16.59 -10.97
C SER A 20 -13.28 -15.14 -11.26
N LEU A 21 -13.04 -14.24 -10.29
CA LEU A 21 -13.30 -12.81 -10.43
C LEU A 21 -12.52 -12.20 -11.61
N MET A 22 -11.27 -12.63 -11.78
CA MET A 22 -10.40 -12.19 -12.87
C MET A 22 -10.59 -12.95 -14.18
N GLN A 23 -11.46 -13.96 -14.21
CA GLN A 23 -11.71 -14.82 -15.37
C GLN A 23 -10.42 -15.37 -16.00
N HIS A 24 -9.45 -15.75 -15.17
CA HIS A 24 -8.20 -16.33 -15.66
C HIS A 24 -8.42 -17.79 -16.05
N LYS A 25 -8.01 -18.13 -17.28
CA LYS A 25 -8.04 -19.52 -17.79
C LYS A 25 -7.07 -20.43 -17.05
N SER A 26 -5.93 -19.90 -16.60
CA SER A 26 -4.90 -20.65 -15.89
C SER A 26 -4.74 -20.13 -14.45
N LEU A 27 -4.63 -21.07 -13.52
CA LEU A 27 -4.29 -20.80 -12.13
C LEU A 27 -2.88 -20.20 -12.00
N GLU A 28 -1.96 -20.56 -12.90
CA GLU A 28 -0.58 -20.07 -12.92
C GLU A 28 -0.53 -18.54 -13.09
N THR A 29 -1.40 -17.99 -13.94
CA THR A 29 -1.53 -16.54 -14.13
C THR A 29 -1.91 -15.84 -12.82
N THR A 30 -2.85 -16.41 -12.05
CA THR A 30 -3.25 -15.86 -10.76
C THR A 30 -2.15 -16.00 -9.71
N LYS A 31 -1.44 -17.15 -9.68
CA LYS A 31 -0.30 -17.37 -8.80
C LYS A 31 0.82 -16.34 -9.03
N GLY A 32 1.05 -15.95 -10.28
CA GLY A 32 2.01 -14.89 -10.62
C GLY A 32 1.73 -13.57 -9.88
N TYR A 33 0.46 -13.15 -9.81
CA TYR A 33 0.08 -11.92 -9.09
C TYR A 33 0.19 -12.08 -7.57
N VAL A 34 -0.15 -13.25 -7.03
CA VAL A 34 0.03 -13.52 -5.60
C VAL A 34 1.50 -13.48 -5.19
N ASN A 35 2.37 -14.07 -6.00
CA ASN A 35 3.81 -14.03 -5.76
C ASN A 35 4.35 -12.59 -5.85
N MET A 36 3.87 -11.82 -6.84
CA MET A 36 4.23 -10.42 -6.99
C MET A 36 3.80 -9.59 -5.77
N ALA A 37 2.59 -9.79 -5.24
CA ALA A 37 2.10 -9.11 -4.05
C ALA A 37 3.01 -9.38 -2.84
N ARG A 38 3.36 -10.65 -2.60
CA ARG A 38 4.27 -11.05 -1.51
C ARG A 38 5.66 -10.40 -1.62
N GLN A 39 6.18 -10.27 -2.84
CA GLN A 39 7.47 -9.63 -3.08
C GLN A 39 7.44 -8.11 -2.86
N LEU A 40 6.32 -7.46 -3.17
CA LEU A 40 6.18 -6.01 -3.10
C LEU A 40 5.81 -5.48 -1.71
N ASN A 41 4.96 -6.20 -0.97
CA ASN A 41 4.42 -5.66 0.29
C ASN A 41 5.50 -5.42 1.35
N ARG A 42 6.50 -6.30 1.45
CA ARG A 42 7.60 -6.15 2.40
C ARG A 42 8.48 -4.91 2.16
N PRO A 43 8.99 -4.64 0.94
CA PRO A 43 9.76 -3.42 0.69
C PRO A 43 8.91 -2.15 0.71
N VAL A 44 7.66 -2.21 0.24
CA VAL A 44 6.77 -1.02 0.21
C VAL A 44 6.42 -0.54 1.62
N GLN A 45 6.21 -1.44 2.58
CA GLN A 45 5.93 -1.07 3.98
C GLN A 45 7.09 -0.33 4.66
N ASN A 46 8.32 -0.53 4.19
CA ASN A 46 9.53 0.10 4.74
C ASN A 46 9.99 1.31 3.92
N LEU A 47 9.25 1.67 2.86
CA LEU A 47 9.61 2.79 2.03
C LEU A 47 9.29 4.10 2.76
N PHE A 48 10.29 4.96 2.89
CA PHE A 48 10.07 6.31 3.39
C PHE A 48 9.17 7.08 2.42
N VAL A 49 8.00 7.51 2.90
CA VAL A 49 7.06 8.37 2.15
C VAL A 49 6.97 9.71 2.87
N PRO A 50 7.46 10.82 2.27
CA PRO A 50 7.34 12.14 2.86
C PRO A 50 5.88 12.54 3.03
N THR A 51 5.55 13.16 4.16
CA THR A 51 4.24 13.76 4.37
C THR A 51 4.09 14.94 3.41
N LEU A 52 3.27 14.78 2.38
CA LEU A 52 2.93 15.88 1.47
C LEU A 52 1.94 16.81 2.19
N ARG A 53 2.25 18.12 2.23
CA ARG A 53 1.26 19.13 2.60
C ARG A 53 0.10 19.02 1.60
N ARG A 54 -1.09 18.67 2.09
CA ARG A 54 -2.29 18.69 1.28
C ARG A 54 -2.51 20.15 0.84
N ARG A 55 -2.52 20.36 -0.48
CA ARG A 55 -2.72 21.69 -1.07
C ARG A 55 -4.22 21.97 -0.99
N GLY A 56 -4.68 22.48 0.16
CA GLY A 56 -6.09 22.85 0.38
C GLY A 56 -6.46 23.21 1.81
N ASP A 57 -5.63 22.88 2.79
CA ASP A 57 -5.89 23.07 4.20
C ASP A 57 -5.21 24.36 4.65
N GLY A 58 -5.85 25.48 4.29
CA GLY A 58 -5.62 26.75 4.96
C GLY A 58 -6.23 26.71 6.35
N ASN A 59 -5.56 26.07 7.31
CA ASN A 59 -5.69 26.44 8.71
C ASN A 59 -4.43 26.03 9.50
N ASP A 60 -4.12 26.86 10.47
CA ASP A 60 -2.84 27.09 11.11
C ASP A 60 -2.25 25.96 11.97
N SER A 61 -0.94 26.12 12.16
CA SER A 61 -0.10 25.70 13.29
C SER A 61 -0.06 24.21 13.64
N ASP A 62 1.04 23.54 13.27
CA ASP A 62 1.70 22.67 14.25
C ASP A 62 3.22 22.59 14.06
N VAL A 63 3.90 23.41 14.87
CA VAL A 63 5.01 23.03 15.75
C VAL A 63 6.08 22.13 15.13
N THR A 64 6.97 22.78 14.39
CA THR A 64 8.36 22.31 14.31
C THR A 64 9.10 22.81 15.54
N GLY A 65 9.36 21.91 16.49
CA GLY A 65 10.51 21.98 17.41
C GLY A 65 10.46 22.98 18.55
N GLU A 66 9.85 22.62 19.70
CA GLU A 66 10.26 23.14 21.02
C GLU A 66 9.67 22.30 22.17
N LYS A 67 10.24 21.12 22.41
CA LYS A 67 10.18 20.46 23.74
C LYS A 67 11.58 20.16 24.27
N GLN A 68 12.52 21.06 24.01
CA GLN A 68 13.70 21.24 24.84
C GLN A 68 13.48 22.54 25.62
N ARG A 69 13.72 22.50 26.93
CA ARG A 69 13.56 23.59 27.93
C ARG A 69 12.21 23.62 28.65
N LEU A 70 12.02 22.64 29.51
CA LEU A 70 11.62 22.95 30.88
C LEU A 70 12.50 22.15 31.85
N ALA A 71 13.75 22.61 31.95
CA ALA A 71 14.56 22.47 33.15
C ALA A 71 14.65 23.87 33.74
N LYS A 72 13.85 24.13 34.78
CA LYS A 72 14.14 25.01 35.90
C LYS A 72 13.05 24.82 36.94
#